data_AF-A0A852WS04-F1
#
_entry.id   AF-A0A852WS04-F1
#
_cell.length_a   1.000
_cell.length_b   1.000
_cell.length_c   1.000
_cell.angle_alpha   90.00
_cell.angle_beta   90.00
_cell.angle_gamma   90.00
#
_symmetry.space_group_name_H-M   'P 1'
#
loop_
_entity.id
_entity.type
_entity.pdbx_description
1 polymer ?
#
loop_
_entity_poly.entity_id
_entity_poly.type
_entity_poly.pdbx_seq_one_letter_code
_entity_poly.pdbx_strand_id
1 'polypeptide(L)'
;MDHTEEARAVGEVIDRLVGRFPDLPRDHIAAVVEAAHLELEGNPVRDFVPVLVEHTAKKRLKQEAKAAPVLTDAAPGDRAVGDVAVELDPMEIERQARERESGFLFGDLGGGPS
;
A
#
# COMPACT_ATOMS: atom_id res chain seq x y z
N MET A 1 -22.60 -2.06 -10.19
CA MET A 1 -21.26 -1.49 -10.44
C MET A 1 -20.24 -2.61 -10.37
N ASP A 2 -19.34 -2.70 -11.33
CA ASP A 2 -18.20 -3.64 -11.25
C ASP A 2 -16.99 -3.01 -10.51
N HIS A 3 -15.99 -3.82 -10.16
CA HIS A 3 -14.80 -3.36 -9.42
C HIS A 3 -13.95 -2.34 -10.18
N THR A 4 -13.98 -2.34 -11.51
CA THR A 4 -13.20 -1.40 -12.34
C THR A 4 -13.89 -0.04 -12.41
N GLU A 5 -15.21 -0.04 -12.51
CA GLU A 5 -16.03 1.18 -12.37
C GLU A 5 -15.90 1.76 -10.96
N GLU A 6 -15.95 0.91 -9.93
CA GLU A 6 -15.75 1.29 -8.53
C GLU A 6 -14.40 1.97 -8.32
N ALA A 7 -13.30 1.36 -8.78
CA ALA A 7 -11.95 1.93 -8.64
C ALA A 7 -11.83 3.30 -9.33
N ARG A 8 -12.44 3.46 -10.52
CA ARG A 8 -12.51 4.75 -11.22
C ARG A 8 -13.29 5.79 -10.42
N ALA A 9 -14.47 5.42 -9.92
CA ALA A 9 -15.29 6.30 -9.12
C ALA A 9 -14.62 6.71 -7.80
N VAL A 10 -13.87 5.81 -7.16
CA VAL A 10 -13.06 6.11 -5.98
C VAL A 10 -11.91 7.07 -6.32
N GLY A 11 -11.27 6.91 -7.48
CA GLY A 11 -10.29 7.88 -7.99
C GLY A 11 -10.87 9.29 -8.12
N GLU A 12 -12.06 9.42 -8.70
CA GLU A 12 -12.76 10.70 -8.82
C GLU A 12 -13.14 11.30 -7.45
N VAL A 13 -13.42 10.46 -6.44
CA VAL A 13 -13.64 10.92 -5.06
C VAL A 13 -12.39 11.60 -4.52
N ILE A 14 -11.19 11.04 -4.76
CA ILE A 14 -9.92 11.66 -4.33
C ILE A 14 -9.79 13.05 -4.93
N ASP A 15 -9.98 13.19 -6.24
CA ASP A 15 -9.83 14.48 -6.92
C ASP A 15 -10.83 15.53 -6.42
N ARG A 16 -12.07 15.12 -6.12
CA ARG A 16 -13.07 16.01 -5.47
C ARG A 16 -12.65 16.44 -4.07
N LEU A 17 -12.08 15.54 -3.28
CA LEU A 17 -11.65 15.83 -1.92
C LEU A 17 -10.40 16.72 -1.90
N VAL A 18 -9.46 16.53 -2.82
CA VAL A 18 -8.30 17.42 -3.02
C VAL A 18 -8.77 18.85 -3.28
N GLY A 19 -9.74 19.04 -4.18
CA GLY A 19 -10.31 20.37 -4.43
C GLY A 19 -11.05 20.97 -3.22
N ARG A 20 -11.49 20.14 -2.26
CA ARG A 20 -12.23 20.58 -1.07
C ARG A 20 -11.33 20.87 0.14
N PHE A 21 -10.18 20.21 0.21
CA PHE A 21 -9.22 20.33 1.30
C PHE A 21 -7.84 20.68 0.73
N PRO A 22 -7.68 21.89 0.15
CA PRO A 22 -6.42 22.29 -0.50
C PRO A 22 -5.23 22.40 0.48
N ASP A 23 -5.51 22.53 1.78
CA ASP A 23 -4.50 22.62 2.83
C ASP A 23 -3.91 21.24 3.22
N LEU A 24 -4.48 20.15 2.72
CA LEU A 24 -4.03 18.78 3.00
C LEU A 24 -3.31 18.18 1.78
N PRO A 25 -2.20 17.44 1.97
CA PRO A 25 -1.51 16.76 0.88
C PRO A 25 -2.42 15.75 0.17
N ARG A 26 -2.30 15.66 -1.17
CA ARG A 26 -3.07 14.69 -1.98
C ARG A 26 -2.86 13.25 -1.52
N ASP A 27 -1.62 12.87 -1.18
CA ASP A 27 -1.29 11.52 -0.73
C ASP A 27 -1.98 11.17 0.59
N HIS A 28 -2.10 12.14 1.49
CA HIS A 28 -2.83 11.97 2.75
C HIS A 28 -4.33 11.77 2.49
N ILE A 29 -4.92 12.59 1.61
CA ILE A 29 -6.32 12.45 1.21
C ILE A 29 -6.56 11.07 0.57
N ALA A 30 -5.67 10.62 -0.32
CA ALA A 30 -5.75 9.32 -0.96
C ALA A 30 -5.70 8.18 0.08
N ALA A 31 -4.79 8.23 1.04
CA ALA A 31 -4.69 7.24 2.11
C ALA A 31 -5.97 7.17 2.97
N VAL A 32 -6.58 8.31 3.30
CA VAL A 32 -7.85 8.35 4.05
C VAL A 32 -9.00 7.76 3.24
N VAL A 33 -9.04 8.01 1.93
CA VAL A 33 -10.04 7.45 1.01
C VAL A 33 -9.87 5.94 0.87
N GLU A 34 -8.65 5.45 0.69
CA GLU A 34 -8.34 4.02 0.59
C GLU A 34 -8.70 3.28 1.88
N ALA A 35 -8.37 3.83 3.05
CA ALA A 35 -8.78 3.26 4.33
C ALA A 35 -10.31 3.16 4.46
N ALA A 36 -11.06 4.16 4.01
CA ALA A 36 -12.52 4.12 3.99
C ALA A 36 -13.10 3.13 2.96
N HIS A 37 -12.37 2.87 1.88
CA HIS A 37 -12.75 1.89 0.85
C HIS A 37 -12.55 0.46 1.34
N LEU A 38 -11.42 0.17 2.00
CA LEU A 38 -11.13 -1.12 2.63
C LEU A 38 -12.16 -1.52 3.69
N GLU A 39 -12.70 -0.55 4.44
CA GLU A 39 -13.76 -0.77 5.43
C GLU A 39 -15.06 -1.33 4.83
N LEU A 40 -15.24 -1.23 3.51
CA LEU A 40 -16.43 -1.68 2.78
C LEU A 40 -16.19 -2.94 1.95
N GLU A 41 -14.99 -3.55 2.06
CA GLU A 41 -14.71 -4.82 1.40
C GLU A 41 -15.62 -5.96 1.91
N GLY A 42 -15.77 -7.00 1.07
CA GLY A 42 -16.62 -8.17 1.38
C GLY A 42 -18.12 -8.00 1.13
N ASN A 43 -18.65 -6.80 0.85
CA ASN A 43 -20.08 -6.62 0.56
C ASN A 43 -20.40 -6.94 -0.92
N PRO A 44 -21.46 -7.70 -1.24
CA PRO A 44 -21.88 -7.95 -2.63
C PRO A 44 -22.48 -6.71 -3.33
N VAL A 45 -23.01 -5.73 -2.60
CA VAL A 45 -23.61 -4.52 -3.19
C VAL A 45 -22.59 -3.39 -3.19
N ARG A 46 -22.16 -2.97 -4.38
CA ARG A 46 -21.05 -2.03 -4.57
C ARG A 46 -21.43 -0.65 -5.12
N ASP A 47 -22.66 -0.48 -5.60
CA ASP A 47 -23.12 0.77 -6.23
C ASP A 47 -23.04 2.01 -5.31
N PHE A 48 -23.07 1.80 -3.99
CA PHE A 48 -23.01 2.88 -3.00
C PHE A 48 -21.62 3.07 -2.40
N VAL A 49 -20.65 2.22 -2.72
CA VAL A 49 -19.30 2.29 -2.15
C VAL A 49 -18.66 3.66 -2.38
N PRO A 50 -18.65 4.25 -3.59
CA PRO A 50 -18.01 5.55 -3.81
C PRO A 50 -18.60 6.67 -2.94
N VAL A 51 -19.93 6.66 -2.75
CA VAL A 51 -20.64 7.68 -1.94
C VAL A 51 -20.32 7.51 -0.46
N LEU A 52 -20.29 6.27 0.04
CA LEU A 52 -19.96 5.98 1.43
C LEU A 52 -18.50 6.30 1.75
N VAL A 53 -17.59 5.94 0.84
CA VAL A 53 -16.17 6.29 0.93
C VAL A 53 -15.99 7.81 1.01
N GLU A 54 -16.59 8.56 0.09
CA GLU A 54 -16.51 10.03 0.09
C GLU A 54 -17.04 10.62 1.40
N HIS A 55 -18.18 10.13 1.90
CA HIS A 55 -18.78 10.62 3.13
C HIS A 55 -17.86 10.38 4.34
N THR A 56 -17.34 9.16 4.48
CA THR A 56 -16.45 8.76 5.58
C THR A 56 -15.14 9.53 5.53
N ALA A 57 -14.49 9.59 4.37
CA ALA A 57 -13.23 10.31 4.19
C ALA A 57 -13.40 11.80 4.49
N LYS A 58 -14.43 12.44 3.94
CA LYS A 58 -14.74 13.85 4.21
C LYS A 58 -14.95 14.15 5.69
N LYS A 59 -15.58 13.23 6.43
CA LYS A 59 -15.80 13.39 7.88
C LYS A 59 -14.47 13.33 8.65
N ARG A 60 -13.59 12.38 8.31
CA ARG A 60 -12.26 12.23 8.91
C ARG A 60 -11.38 13.46 8.63
N LEU A 61 -11.26 13.86 7.37
CA LEU A 61 -10.48 15.03 6.95
C LEU A 61 -10.98 16.33 7.62
N LYS A 62 -12.30 16.49 7.79
CA LYS A 62 -12.87 17.65 8.50
C LYS A 62 -12.52 17.63 10.00
N GLN A 63 -12.45 16.46 10.62
CA GLN A 63 -12.05 16.34 12.02
C GLN A 63 -10.57 16.67 12.19
N GLU A 64 -9.71 16.18 11.30
CA GLU A 64 -8.26 16.46 11.28
C GLU A 64 -7.98 17.95 11.04
N ALA A 65 -8.61 18.55 10.03
CA ALA A 65 -8.47 19.99 9.75
C ALA A 65 -8.94 20.88 10.91
N LYS A 66 -9.90 20.41 11.72
CA LYS A 66 -10.34 21.12 12.94
C LYS A 66 -9.39 20.89 14.12
N ALA A 67 -8.76 19.72 14.20
CA ALA A 67 -7.88 19.32 15.29
C ALA A 67 -6.45 19.87 15.14
N ALA A 68 -6.03 20.25 13.93
CA ALA A 68 -4.72 20.80 13.66
C ALA A 68 -4.74 22.33 13.55
N PRO A 69 -4.46 23.10 14.62
CA PRO A 69 -3.66 24.28 14.44
C PRO A 69 -2.20 23.79 14.34
N VAL A 70 -1.56 24.05 13.20
CA VAL A 70 -0.11 23.92 12.98
C VAL A 70 0.41 22.50 12.68
N LEU A 71 0.44 22.15 11.38
CA LEU A 71 1.62 21.54 10.78
C LEU A 71 2.04 22.43 9.61
N THR A 72 2.90 23.39 9.93
CA THR A 72 3.62 24.21 8.96
C THR A 72 4.66 23.36 8.23
N ASP A 73 4.70 23.58 6.91
CA ASP A 73 5.81 23.41 5.97
C ASP A 73 6.23 22.00 5.54
N ALA A 74 5.73 21.60 4.38
CA ALA A 74 6.55 21.00 3.33
C ALA A 74 5.89 21.30 1.97
N ALA A 75 6.31 22.40 1.34
CA ALA A 75 6.10 22.60 -0.08
C ALA A 75 6.69 21.41 -0.86
N PRO A 76 5.98 20.76 -1.80
CA PRO A 76 6.61 19.77 -2.65
C PRO A 76 7.42 20.53 -3.70
N GLY A 77 8.74 20.51 -3.47
CA GLY A 77 9.72 20.82 -4.48
C GLY A 77 9.47 20.01 -5.74
N ASP A 78 9.48 20.72 -6.85
CA ASP A 78 10.19 20.32 -8.06
C ASP A 78 11.45 19.50 -7.70
N ARG A 79 11.34 18.17 -7.63
CA ARG A 79 12.40 17.19 -7.93
C ARG A 79 11.75 15.85 -8.29
N ALA A 80 11.63 15.63 -9.60
CA ALA A 80 11.73 14.30 -10.16
C ALA A 80 13.08 13.69 -9.78
N VAL A 81 13.08 12.61 -8.99
CA VAL A 81 14.08 11.53 -8.96
C VAL A 81 13.27 10.33 -8.44
N GLY A 82 12.97 9.29 -9.21
CA GLY A 82 13.95 8.38 -9.78
C GLY A 82 14.40 7.41 -8.69
N ASP A 83 14.04 6.14 -8.82
CA ASP A 83 14.57 4.99 -8.05
C ASP A 83 14.33 4.94 -6.53
N VAL A 84 13.28 4.23 -6.12
CA VAL A 84 13.42 3.31 -4.98
C VAL A 84 13.82 1.97 -5.58
N ALA A 85 15.11 1.85 -5.92
CA ALA A 85 15.74 0.56 -5.96
C ALA A 85 15.51 -0.04 -4.58
N VAL A 86 14.74 -1.13 -4.52
CA VAL A 86 14.86 -2.07 -3.42
C VAL A 86 16.31 -2.55 -3.53
N GLU A 87 17.21 -1.93 -2.76
CA GLU A 87 18.57 -2.43 -2.56
C GLU A 87 18.44 -3.75 -1.82
N LEU A 88 18.14 -4.79 -2.59
CA LEU A 88 18.38 -6.16 -2.17
C LEU A 88 19.90 -6.27 -2.11
N ASP A 89 20.46 -6.34 -0.90
CA ASP A 89 21.89 -6.53 -0.68
C ASP A 89 22.41 -7.69 -1.57
N PRO A 90 23.43 -7.46 -2.42
CA PRO A 90 23.98 -8.48 -3.32
C PRO A 90 24.52 -9.75 -2.64
N MET A 91 24.57 -9.82 -1.30
CA MET A 91 25.05 -11.01 -0.58
C MET A 91 23.98 -12.09 -0.31
N GLU A 92 22.69 -11.80 -0.48
CA GLU A 92 21.64 -12.80 -0.18
C GLU A 92 21.58 -13.92 -1.25
N ILE A 93 21.97 -13.62 -2.49
CA ILE A 93 21.92 -14.56 -3.63
C ILE A 93 22.98 -15.68 -3.50
N GLU A 94 24.13 -15.41 -2.86
CA GLU A 94 25.22 -16.38 -2.77
C GLU A 94 25.05 -17.42 -1.65
N ARG A 95 24.22 -17.14 -0.63
CA ARG A 95 23.99 -18.07 0.48
C ARG A 95 23.19 -19.31 0.06
N GLN A 96 22.23 -19.16 -0.85
CA GLN A 96 21.35 -20.27 -1.28
C GLN A 96 21.97 -21.21 -2.33
N ALA A 97 23.08 -20.83 -2.99
CA ALA A 97 23.72 -21.67 -4.00
C ALA A 97 24.64 -22.75 -3.41
N ARG A 98 25.17 -22.55 -2.19
CA ARG A 98 26.09 -23.51 -1.56
C ARG A 98 25.41 -24.70 -0.87
N GLU A 99 24.13 -24.59 -0.52
CA GLU A 99 23.43 -25.67 0.20
C GLU A 99 22.87 -26.77 -0.73
N ARG A 100 23.01 -26.64 -2.05
CA ARG A 100 22.56 -27.66 -3.02
C ARG A 100 23.65 -28.62 -3.49
N GLU A 101 24.90 -28.41 -3.10
CA GLU A 101 26.01 -29.22 -3.61
C GLU A 101 27.10 -29.42 -2.55
N SER A 102 26.79 -30.18 -1.49
CA SER A 102 27.72 -31.09 -0.79
C SER A 102 27.11 -31.53 0.55
N GLY A 103 26.66 -32.79 0.64
CA GLY A 103 26.32 -33.37 1.94
C GLY A 103 25.38 -34.57 1.94
N PHE A 104 24.69 -34.88 0.85
CA PHE A 104 23.91 -36.13 0.75
C PHE A 104 24.80 -37.29 0.31
N LEU A 105 25.64 -37.80 1.22
CA LEU A 105 26.38 -39.06 1.02
C LEU A 105 26.82 -39.70 2.35
N PHE A 106 25.91 -39.81 3.32
CA PHE A 106 26.06 -40.84 4.35
C PHE A 106 24.72 -41.42 4.76
N GLY A 107 24.27 -42.38 3.96
CA GLY A 107 23.12 -43.22 4.23
C GLY A 107 23.29 -44.52 3.45
N ASP A 108 23.71 -45.54 4.18
CA ASP A 108 23.48 -46.96 3.92
C ASP A 108 24.63 -47.82 3.35
N LEU A 109 24.68 -49.04 3.89
CA LEU A 109 25.23 -50.30 3.35
C LEU A 109 26.58 -50.84 3.86
N GLY A 110 26.46 -51.97 4.58
CA GLY A 110 27.42 -53.08 4.60
C GLY A 110 28.11 -53.26 5.95
N GLY A 111 27.75 -54.23 6.80
CA GLY A 111 27.86 -55.66 6.51
C GLY A 111 29.30 -56.13 6.77
N GLY A 112 29.51 -56.97 7.79
CA GLY A 112 30.84 -57.45 8.23
C GLY A 112 31.64 -58.25 7.19
N PRO A 113 32.80 -58.81 7.57
CA PRO A 113 32.75 -60.17 8.13
C PRO A 113 33.80 -60.51 9.21
N SER A 114 33.39 -61.51 10.00
CA SER A 114 34.16 -62.59 10.67
C SER A 114 35.31 -62.27 11.62
#